data_AF-A0A0R2TL58-F1
#
_entry.id   AF-A0A0R2TL58-F1
#
_cell.length_a   1.000
_cell.length_b   1.000
_cell.length_c   1.000
_cell.angle_alpha   90.00
_cell.angle_beta   90.00
_cell.angle_gamma   90.00
#
_symmetry.space_group_name_H-M   'P 1'
#
loop_
_entity.id
_entity.type
_entity.pdbx_description
1 polymer ?
#
loop_
_entity_poly.entity_id
_entity_poly.type
_entity_poly.pdbx_seq_one_letter_code
_entity_poly.pdbx_strand_id
1 'polypeptide(L)'
;MNLISESNKVNTQDETLFEKLSKVENFKLIMPQNVSKFEIIDSNSFIFSIKGMPAIKLKIGEKIKPSKIILESIESKINFTLTAFISVFDSET
;
A
#
# COMPACT_ATOMS: atom_id res chain seq x y z
N MET A 1 10.19 -15.48 -1.73
CA MET A 1 8.85 -16.04 -2.01
C MET A 1 7.92 -14.86 -2.26
N ASN A 2 7.18 -14.87 -3.37
CA ASN A 2 6.27 -13.77 -3.72
C ASN A 2 4.84 -14.21 -3.39
N LEU A 3 4.14 -13.40 -2.60
CA LEU A 3 2.74 -13.60 -2.28
C LEU A 3 1.92 -12.63 -3.13
N ILE A 4 0.93 -13.15 -3.84
CA ILE A 4 0.03 -12.36 -4.70
C ILE A 4 -1.34 -12.35 -4.04
N SER A 5 -1.85 -11.15 -3.76
CA SER A 5 -3.20 -10.95 -3.22
C SER A 5 -4.24 -10.88 -4.34
N GLU A 6 -5.51 -11.00 -3.96
CA GLU A 6 -6.62 -10.74 -4.88
C GLU A 6 -6.61 -9.27 -5.35
N SER A 7 -7.03 -9.06 -6.60
CA SER A 7 -7.18 -7.72 -7.18
C SER A 7 -8.57 -7.18 -6.87
N ASN A 8 -8.64 -5.90 -6.50
CA ASN A 8 -9.91 -5.21 -6.22
C ASN A 8 -10.23 -4.22 -7.34
N LYS A 9 -11.47 -4.25 -7.84
CA LYS A 9 -11.96 -3.27 -8.82
C LYS A 9 -12.45 -2.02 -8.09
N VAL A 10 -12.06 -0.85 -8.57
CA VAL A 10 -12.44 0.45 -8.01
C VAL A 10 -12.96 1.34 -9.12
N ASN A 11 -14.10 1.99 -8.92
CA ASN A 11 -14.68 2.91 -9.91
C ASN A 11 -14.01 4.29 -9.84
N THR A 12 -12.77 4.39 -10.33
CA THR A 12 -11.97 5.62 -10.35
C THR A 12 -10.98 5.58 -11.51
N GLN A 13 -10.50 6.74 -11.94
CA GLN A 13 -9.36 6.81 -12.86
C GLN A 13 -8.07 6.31 -12.18
N ASP A 14 -7.23 5.66 -12.96
CA ASP A 14 -5.93 5.11 -12.57
C ASP A 14 -4.98 6.17 -12.01
N GLU A 15 -4.89 7.34 -12.66
CA GLU A 15 -4.09 8.46 -12.16
C GLU A 15 -4.59 8.94 -10.80
N THR A 16 -5.90 9.08 -10.63
CA THR A 16 -6.48 9.51 -9.35
C THR A 16 -6.21 8.49 -8.24
N LEU A 17 -6.32 7.19 -8.57
CA LEU A 17 -6.00 6.12 -7.63
C LEU A 17 -4.50 6.12 -7.26
N PHE A 18 -3.64 6.30 -8.25
CA PHE A 18 -2.19 6.41 -8.06
C PHE A 18 -1.82 7.59 -7.16
N GLU A 19 -2.39 8.77 -7.39
CA GLU A 19 -2.14 9.95 -6.56
C GLU A 19 -2.62 9.74 -5.11
N LYS A 20 -3.75 9.04 -4.92
CA LYS A 20 -4.23 8.67 -3.58
C LYS A 20 -3.27 7.70 -2.89
N LEU A 21 -2.88 6.62 -3.56
CA LEU A 21 -1.96 5.62 -3.01
C LEU A 21 -0.52 6.15 -2.86
N SER A 22 -0.18 7.25 -3.54
CA SER A 22 1.11 7.93 -3.40
C SER A 22 1.27 8.72 -2.10
N LYS A 23 0.21 8.83 -1.28
CA LYS A 23 0.22 9.55 0.00
C LYS A 23 -0.04 8.58 1.16
N VAL A 24 0.89 8.53 2.12
CA VAL A 24 0.81 7.59 3.26
C VAL A 24 -0.43 7.80 4.14
N GLU A 25 -0.93 9.03 4.23
CA GLU A 25 -2.14 9.38 4.98
C GLU A 25 -3.38 8.61 4.50
N ASN A 26 -3.46 8.30 3.21
CA ASN A 26 -4.60 7.59 2.62
C ASN A 26 -4.61 6.09 2.97
N PHE A 27 -3.48 5.52 3.42
CA PHE A 27 -3.43 4.10 3.77
C PHE A 27 -4.31 3.78 4.98
N LYS A 28 -4.56 4.76 5.87
CA LYS A 28 -5.49 4.59 6.99
C LYS A 28 -6.91 4.23 6.54
N LEU A 29 -7.33 4.71 5.37
CA LEU A 29 -8.67 4.48 4.82
C LEU A 29 -8.87 3.05 4.30
N ILE A 30 -7.77 2.35 3.99
CA ILE A 30 -7.79 0.99 3.45
C ILE A 30 -7.28 -0.04 4.47
N MET A 31 -6.97 0.38 5.70
CA MET A 31 -6.57 -0.54 6.77
C MET A 31 -7.76 -1.46 7.13
N PRO A 32 -7.52 -2.76 7.31
CA PRO A 32 -8.57 -3.69 7.69
C PRO A 32 -9.05 -3.44 9.13
N GLN A 33 -10.25 -3.92 9.45
CA GLN A 33 -10.89 -3.77 10.77
C GLN A 33 -10.05 -4.35 11.94
N ASN A 34 -9.16 -5.30 11.67
CA ASN A 34 -8.28 -5.92 12.65
C ASN A 34 -6.94 -5.19 12.85
N VAL A 35 -6.77 -3.99 12.26
CA VAL A 35 -5.64 -3.12 12.55
C VAL A 35 -5.62 -2.77 14.05
N SER A 36 -4.48 -2.98 14.69
CA SER A 36 -4.25 -2.67 16.10
C SER A 36 -3.54 -1.32 16.27
N LYS A 37 -2.67 -0.97 15.33
CA LYS A 37 -1.92 0.29 15.33
C LYS A 37 -1.75 0.80 13.90
N PHE A 38 -1.91 2.11 13.70
CA PHE A 38 -1.49 2.82 12.49
C PHE A 38 -1.05 4.23 12.88
N GLU A 39 0.22 4.57 12.63
CA GLU A 39 0.76 5.91 12.89
C GLU A 39 1.64 6.33 11.71
N ILE A 40 1.48 7.57 11.25
CA ILE A 40 2.36 8.18 10.25
C ILE A 40 3.63 8.60 10.98
N ILE A 41 4.79 8.20 10.46
CA ILE A 41 6.10 8.56 11.02
C ILE A 41 6.61 9.84 10.35
N ASP A 42 6.50 9.92 9.02
CA ASP A 42 6.87 11.08 8.21
C ASP A 42 6.02 11.15 6.92
N SER A 43 6.34 12.07 6.02
CA SER A 43 5.58 12.28 4.78
C SER A 43 5.50 11.06 3.85
N ASN A 44 6.42 10.11 3.98
CA ASN A 44 6.57 8.94 3.12
C ASN A 44 6.57 7.62 3.89
N SER A 45 6.47 7.62 5.23
CA SER A 45 6.53 6.40 6.03
C SER A 45 5.48 6.32 7.13
N PHE A 46 5.07 5.09 7.45
CA PHE A 46 4.10 4.80 8.50
C PHE A 46 4.44 3.48 9.18
N ILE A 47 4.00 3.33 10.42
CA ILE A 47 3.99 2.08 11.16
C ILE A 47 2.58 1.54 11.24
N PHE A 48 2.42 0.24 11.04
CA PHE A 48 1.14 -0.43 11.26
C PHE A 48 1.33 -1.78 11.96
N SER A 49 0.31 -2.23 12.69
CA SER A 49 0.25 -3.57 13.22
C SER A 49 -1.17 -4.10 13.15
N ILE A 50 -1.30 -5.41 12.97
CA ILE A 50 -2.56 -6.15 13.00
C ILE A 50 -2.57 -6.97 14.29
N LYS A 51 -3.75 -7.21 14.89
CA LYS A 51 -3.85 -8.07 16.08
C LYS A 51 -3.17 -9.42 15.84
N GLY A 52 -2.20 -9.78 16.69
CA GLY A 52 -1.41 -11.01 16.58
C GLY A 52 -0.16 -10.93 15.70
N MET A 53 0.12 -9.79 15.05
CA MET A 53 1.33 -9.57 14.26
C MET A 53 2.24 -8.49 14.88
N PRO A 54 3.57 -8.59 14.73
CA PRO A 54 4.47 -7.52 15.11
C PRO A 54 4.20 -6.25 14.30
N ALA A 55 4.56 -5.10 14.86
CA ALA A 55 4.47 -3.84 14.16
C ALA A 55 5.51 -3.76 13.03
N ILE A 56 5.08 -3.25 11.87
CA ILE A 56 5.87 -3.15 10.65
C ILE A 56 5.93 -1.68 10.26
N LYS A 57 7.13 -1.20 9.96
CA LYS A 57 7.35 0.12 9.37
C LYS A 57 7.55 -0.01 7.87
N LEU A 58 6.80 0.76 7.10
CA LEU A 58 6.91 0.84 5.64
C LEU A 58 7.19 2.27 5.23
N LYS A 59 8.01 2.45 4.20
CA LYS A 59 8.16 3.72 3.47
C LYS A 59 7.79 3.54 2.01
N ILE A 60 7.36 4.60 1.35
CA ILE A 60 7.27 4.60 -0.11
C ILE A 60 8.68 4.62 -0.70
N GLY A 61 9.01 3.59 -1.48
CA GLY A 61 10.28 3.46 -2.20
C GLY A 61 10.16 3.98 -3.63
N GLU A 62 9.58 3.16 -4.52
CA GLU A 62 9.43 3.48 -5.94
C GLU A 62 7.98 3.86 -6.29
N LYS A 63 7.82 4.83 -7.19
CA LYS A 63 6.55 5.24 -7.77
C LYS A 63 6.68 5.27 -9.30
N ILE A 64 5.92 4.45 -10.01
CA ILE A 64 5.83 4.47 -11.47
C ILE A 64 4.40 4.88 -11.84
N LYS A 65 4.22 6.13 -12.26
CA LYS A 65 2.89 6.67 -12.58
C LYS A 65 2.36 6.11 -13.91
N PRO A 66 1.06 5.78 -14.03
CA PRO A 66 0.08 5.55 -12.95
C PRO A 66 0.02 4.09 -12.47
N SER A 67 0.96 3.24 -12.87
CA SER A 67 0.81 1.78 -12.88
C SER A 67 1.30 1.04 -11.63
N LYS A 68 2.20 1.63 -10.83
CA LYS A 68 2.87 0.87 -9.75
C LYS A 68 3.35 1.75 -8.60
N ILE A 69 3.13 1.29 -7.37
CA ILE A 69 3.74 1.87 -6.15
C ILE A 69 4.38 0.74 -5.35
N ILE A 70 5.62 0.96 -4.90
CA ILE A 70 6.37 0.01 -4.07
C ILE A 70 6.59 0.62 -2.69
N LEU A 71 6.16 -0.10 -1.66
CA LEU A 71 6.47 0.16 -0.27
C LEU A 71 7.61 -0.77 0.17
N GLU A 72 8.59 -0.23 0.87
CA GLU A 72 9.74 -0.98 1.39
C GLU A 72 9.66 -1.08 2.91
N SER A 73 9.94 -2.25 3.46
CA SER A 73 10.13 -2.42 4.90
C SER A 73 11.36 -1.68 5.37
N ILE A 74 11.23 -0.92 6.46
CA ILE A 74 12.35 -0.28 7.14
C ILE A 74 12.41 -0.77 8.59
N GLU A 75 13.63 -0.86 9.14
CA GLU A 75 13.86 -1.27 10.53
C GLU A 75 13.19 -2.62 10.90
N SER A 76 13.09 -3.52 9.92
CA SER A 76 12.55 -4.86 10.08
C SER A 76 13.70 -5.87 10.08
N LYS A 77 13.57 -6.95 10.86
CA LYS A 77 14.51 -8.09 10.79
C LYS A 77 14.48 -8.79 9.42
N ILE A 78 13.38 -8.63 8.69
CA ILE A 78 13.16 -9.18 7.36
C ILE A 78 12.96 -8.02 6.38
N ASN A 79 13.78 -7.98 5.34
CA ASN A 79 13.61 -7.03 4.24
C ASN A 79 12.58 -7.56 3.25
N PHE A 80 11.50 -6.83 3.04
CA PHE A 80 10.47 -7.15 2.05
C PHE A 80 9.85 -5.89 1.44
N THR A 81 9.10 -6.08 0.36
CA THR A 81 8.37 -5.01 -0.30
C THR A 81 6.89 -5.38 -0.44
N LEU A 82 6.03 -4.36 -0.42
CA LEU A 82 4.63 -4.48 -0.86
C LEU A 82 4.48 -3.69 -2.17
N THR A 83 4.04 -4.36 -3.21
CA THR A 83 3.85 -3.74 -4.53
C THR A 83 2.37 -3.64 -4.84
N ALA A 84 1.88 -2.42 -5.05
CA ALA A 84 0.54 -2.16 -5.56
C ALA A 84 0.63 -1.94 -7.07
N PHE A 85 -0.02 -2.81 -7.85
CA PHE A 85 -0.20 -2.63 -9.27
C PHE A 85 -1.55 -1.98 -9.55
N ILE A 86 -1.57 -1.05 -10.49
CA ILE A 86 -2.76 -0.33 -10.93
C ILE A 86 -2.88 -0.55 -12.44
N SER A 87 -4.05 -1.07 -12.84
CA SER A 87 -4.37 -1.34 -14.24
C SER A 87 -5.80 -0.90 -14.50
N VAL A 88 -6.02 -0.26 -15.64
CA VAL A 88 -7.37 0.00 -16.14
C VAL A 88 -7.97 -1.33 -16.57
N PHE A 89 -9.18 -1.61 -16.11
CA PHE A 89 -9.99 -2.67 -16.68
C PHE A 89 -10.86 -2.03 -17.76
N ASP A 90 -10.53 -2.30 -19.03
CA ASP A 90 -11.50 -2.00 -20.07
C ASP A 90 -12.65 -3.00 -19.92
N SER A 91 -13.85 -2.47 -19.72
CA SER A 91 -15.05 -3.29 -19.71
C SER A 91 -15.43 -3.48 -21.17
N GLU A 92 -14.67 -4.30 -21.90
CA GLU A 92 -15.14 -4.80 -23.19
C GLU A 92 -16.40 -5.64 -22.93
N THR A 93 -17.56 -5.04 -23.25
CA THR A 93 -18.92 -5.62 -23.45
C THR A 93 -19.35 -6.82 -22.62
#